data_AF-A0AAV6FWZ8-F1
#
_entry.id   AF-A0AAV6FWZ8-F1
#
_cell.length_a   1.000
_cell.length_b   1.000
_cell.length_c   1.000
_cell.angle_alpha   90.00
_cell.angle_beta   90.00
_cell.angle_gamma   90.00
#
_symmetry.space_group_name_H-M   'P 1'
#
loop_
_entity.id
_entity.type
_entity.pdbx_description
1 polymer ?
#
loop_
_entity_poly.entity_id
_entity_poly.type
_entity_poly.pdbx_seq_one_letter_code
_entity_poly.pdbx_strand_id
1 'polypeptide(L)'
;MERKAKQLEERDKELRKQDAFYREQVAKLEERSAEFYKVTTENYHKAADEVNAKFKRFEISPVCVDLQGQILKCYQENTGKTLLCSNIAARYLQCVNQAKQNKLRTGG
;
A
#
# COMPACT_ATOMS: atom_id res chain seq x y z
N MET A 1 10.23 -2.25 70.45
CA MET A 1 9.39 -2.73 69.32
C MET A 1 8.70 -1.56 68.61
N GLU A 2 7.98 -0.68 69.32
CA GLU A 2 7.22 0.45 68.72
C GLU A 2 8.05 1.46 67.90
N ARG A 3 9.26 1.81 68.35
CA ARG A 3 10.11 2.79 67.65
C ARG A 3 10.54 2.33 66.25
N LYS A 4 10.77 1.01 66.10
CA LYS A 4 11.13 0.37 64.82
C LYS A 4 9.91 0.25 63.90
N ALA A 5 8.72 0.01 64.48
CA ALA A 5 7.46 0.00 63.73
C ALA A 5 7.12 1.37 63.14
N LYS A 6 7.30 2.46 63.91
CA LYS A 6 7.11 3.83 63.41
C LYS A 6 8.08 4.20 62.26
N GLN A 7 9.35 3.83 62.39
CA GLN A 7 10.34 4.07 61.32
C GLN A 7 10.04 3.30 60.04
N LEU A 8 9.54 2.07 60.15
CA LEU A 8 9.10 1.28 58.99
C LEU A 8 7.88 1.92 58.31
N GLU A 9 6.90 2.39 59.08
CA GLU A 9 5.72 3.05 58.54
C GLU A 9 6.07 4.36 57.81
N GLU A 10 7.00 5.14 58.33
CA GLU A 10 7.50 6.36 57.68
C GLU A 10 8.23 6.03 56.37
N ARG A 11 9.07 4.99 56.35
CA ARG A 11 9.74 4.52 55.13
C ARG A 11 8.78 3.97 54.09
N ASP A 12 7.76 3.22 54.50
CA ASP A 12 6.72 2.72 53.60
C ASP A 12 5.92 3.87 52.98
N LYS A 13 5.61 4.92 53.75
CA LYS A 13 4.94 6.12 53.23
C LYS A 13 5.81 6.85 52.20
N GLU A 14 7.11 6.95 52.45
CA GLU A 14 8.05 7.57 51.52
C GLU A 14 8.21 6.75 50.22
N LEU A 15 8.34 5.43 50.34
CA LEU A 15 8.40 4.51 49.19
C LEU A 15 7.13 4.59 48.34
N ARG A 16 5.94 4.62 48.96
CA ARG A 16 4.66 4.76 48.24
C ARG A 16 4.55 6.09 47.48
N LYS A 17 5.06 7.19 48.06
CA LYS A 17 5.09 8.48 47.38
C LYS A 17 6.00 8.45 46.16
N GLN A 18 7.17 7.83 46.28
CA GLN A 18 8.10 7.67 45.16
C GLN A 18 7.51 6.78 44.07
N ASP A 19 6.92 5.63 44.42
CA ASP A 19 6.27 4.72 43.47
C ASP A 19 5.13 5.43 42.71
N ALA A 20 4.27 6.17 43.42
CA ALA A 20 3.21 6.95 42.79
C ALA A 20 3.76 7.99 41.80
N PHE A 21 4.80 8.75 42.20
CA PHE A 21 5.44 9.74 41.35
C PHE A 21 6.05 9.12 40.09
N TYR A 22 6.80 8.02 40.23
CA TYR A 22 7.43 7.36 39.08
C TYR A 22 6.39 6.72 38.15
N ARG A 23 5.32 6.14 38.69
CA ARG A 23 4.22 5.60 37.88
C ARG A 23 3.55 6.69 37.05
N GLU A 24 3.31 7.86 37.63
CA GLU A 24 2.74 9.00 36.89
C GLU A 24 3.66 9.46 35.75
N GLN A 25 4.96 9.54 36.00
CA GLN A 25 5.94 9.89 34.97
C GLN A 25 5.98 8.87 33.84
N VAL A 26 5.95 7.58 34.16
CA VAL A 26 5.92 6.49 33.16
C VAL A 26 4.64 6.57 32.35
N ALA A 27 3.48 6.70 32.99
CA ALA A 27 2.19 6.79 32.28
C ALA A 27 2.17 7.97 31.30
N LYS A 28 2.70 9.13 31.69
CA LYS A 28 2.79 10.31 30.82
C LYS A 28 3.75 10.10 29.64
N LEU A 29 4.85 9.39 29.85
CA LEU A 29 5.78 9.04 28.77
C LEU A 29 5.16 8.05 27.80
N GLU A 30 4.44 7.04 28.29
CA GLU A 30 3.74 6.05 27.49
C GLU A 30 2.63 6.70 26.64
N GLU A 31 1.82 7.58 27.24
CA GLU A 31 0.77 8.35 26.55
C GLU A 31 1.36 9.18 25.39
N ARG A 32 2.42 9.95 25.67
CA ARG A 32 3.09 10.76 24.66
C ARG A 32 3.71 9.91 23.54
N SER A 33 4.27 8.75 23.89
CA SER A 33 4.86 7.83 22.91
C SER A 33 3.78 7.23 22.00
N ALA A 34 2.64 6.82 22.57
CA ALA A 34 1.51 6.28 21.81
C ALA A 34 0.92 7.32 20.84
N GLU A 35 0.77 8.57 21.30
CA GLU A 35 0.27 9.67 20.48
C GLU A 35 1.20 9.96 19.29
N PHE A 36 2.52 10.00 19.54
CA PHE A 36 3.52 10.19 18.49
C PHE A 36 3.54 9.04 17.47
N TYR A 37 3.47 7.79 17.94
CA TYR A 37 3.44 6.62 17.06
C TYR A 37 2.21 6.64 16.16
N LYS A 38 1.03 6.94 16.72
CA LYS A 38 -0.23 7.04 15.95
C LYS A 38 -0.14 8.08 14.84
N VAL A 39 0.27 9.31 15.17
CA VAL A 39 0.41 10.40 14.18
C VAL A 39 1.44 10.05 13.11
N THR A 40 2.51 9.35 13.48
CA THR A 40 3.55 8.91 12.53
C THR A 40 3.00 7.89 11.53
N THR A 41 2.27 6.89 12.02
CA THR A 41 1.65 5.86 11.17
C THR A 41 0.58 6.45 10.25
N GLU A 42 -0.30 7.31 10.78
CA GLU A 42 -1.35 7.97 9.98
C GLU A 42 -0.77 8.86 8.88
N ASN A 43 0.23 9.69 9.21
CA ASN A 43 0.90 10.55 8.23
C ASN A 43 1.65 9.72 7.18
N TYR A 44 2.29 8.62 7.58
CA TYR A 44 2.96 7.73 6.64
C TYR A 44 1.98 7.10 5.65
N HIS A 45 0.87 6.52 6.13
CA HIS A 45 -0.12 5.92 5.26
C HIS A 45 -0.75 6.95 4.33
N LYS A 46 -1.10 8.13 4.84
CA LYS A 46 -1.62 9.22 4.02
C LYS A 46 -0.63 9.65 2.93
N ALA A 47 0.65 9.82 3.28
CA ALA A 47 1.68 10.17 2.30
C ALA A 47 1.86 9.05 1.26
N ALA A 48 1.83 7.78 1.68
CA ALA A 48 1.90 6.64 0.78
C ALA A 48 0.70 6.59 -0.19
N ASP A 49 -0.52 6.85 0.30
CA ASP A 49 -1.73 6.90 -0.51
C ASP A 49 -1.71 8.07 -1.49
N GLU A 50 -1.27 9.25 -1.07
CA GLU A 50 -1.12 10.42 -1.94
C GLU A 50 -0.09 10.18 -3.05
N VAL A 51 1.05 9.56 -2.72
CA VAL A 51 2.04 9.13 -3.72
C VAL A 51 1.45 8.07 -4.63
N ASN A 52 0.78 7.06 -4.11
CA ASN A 52 0.17 6.01 -4.92
C ASN A 52 -0.95 6.55 -5.82
N ALA A 53 -1.70 7.57 -5.40
CA ALA A 53 -2.70 8.23 -6.23
C ALA A 53 -2.05 9.04 -7.36
N LYS A 54 -1.00 9.82 -7.06
CA LYS A 54 -0.27 10.63 -8.06
C LYS A 54 0.54 9.78 -9.05
N PHE A 55 1.08 8.67 -8.57
CA PHE A 55 1.98 7.79 -9.32
C PHE A 55 1.38 6.42 -9.57
N LYS A 56 0.04 6.28 -9.48
CA LYS A 56 -0.67 5.12 -10.02
C LYS A 56 -0.34 5.11 -11.50
N ARG A 57 0.73 4.40 -11.84
CA ARG A 57 1.22 4.22 -13.20
C ARG A 57 -0.01 3.76 -13.94
N PHE A 58 -0.41 4.54 -14.95
CA PHE A 58 -1.49 4.21 -15.86
C PHE A 58 -1.59 2.69 -15.94
N GLU A 59 -2.68 2.11 -15.47
CA GLU A 59 -2.91 0.68 -15.65
C GLU A 59 -2.96 0.50 -17.17
N ILE A 60 -1.80 0.16 -17.76
CA ILE A 60 -1.70 -0.23 -19.15
C ILE A 60 -2.31 -1.62 -19.17
N SER A 61 -3.64 -1.65 -19.16
CA SER A 61 -4.38 -2.85 -19.45
C SER A 61 -4.02 -3.23 -20.87
N PRO A 62 -3.31 -4.34 -21.09
CA PRO A 62 -2.97 -4.75 -22.44
C PRO A 62 -4.28 -5.01 -23.19
N VAL A 63 -4.39 -4.44 -24.38
CA VAL A 63 -5.57 -4.57 -25.23
C VAL A 63 -5.33 -5.65 -26.27
N CYS A 64 -6.39 -6.37 -26.65
CA CYS A 64 -6.34 -7.38 -27.73
C CYS A 64 -5.39 -8.56 -27.46
N VAL A 65 -5.10 -8.90 -26.20
CA VAL A 65 -4.13 -9.94 -25.80
C VAL A 65 -4.45 -11.30 -26.41
N ASP A 66 -5.72 -11.72 -26.39
CA ASP A 66 -6.11 -13.02 -26.93
C ASP A 66 -5.90 -13.08 -28.45
N LEU A 67 -6.21 -11.99 -29.17
CA LEU A 67 -5.96 -11.88 -30.61
C LEU A 67 -4.47 -11.82 -30.92
N GLN A 68 -3.68 -11.16 -30.07
CA GLN A 68 -2.22 -11.14 -30.16
C GLN A 68 -1.63 -12.55 -30.00
N GLY A 69 -2.12 -13.33 -29.04
CA GLY A 69 -1.71 -14.73 -28.87
C GLY A 69 -2.08 -15.57 -30.09
N GLN A 70 -3.31 -15.44 -30.59
CA GLN A 70 -3.79 -16.19 -31.75
C GLN A 70 -3.01 -15.87 -33.05
N ILE A 71 -2.72 -14.59 -33.31
CA ILE A 71 -1.99 -14.20 -34.52
C ILE A 71 -0.52 -14.66 -34.47
N LEU A 72 0.13 -14.56 -33.30
CA LEU A 72 1.49 -15.05 -33.11
C LEU A 72 1.58 -16.55 -33.31
N LYS A 73 0.65 -17.31 -32.71
CA LYS A 73 0.55 -18.75 -32.91
C LYS A 73 0.34 -19.11 -34.38
N CYS A 74 -0.57 -18.41 -35.07
CA CYS A 74 -0.83 -18.69 -36.48
C CYS A 74 0.42 -18.47 -37.35
N TYR A 75 1.17 -17.39 -37.15
CA TYR A 75 2.39 -17.14 -37.92
C TYR A 75 3.50 -18.15 -37.64
N GLN A 76 3.64 -18.60 -36.38
CA GLN A 76 4.57 -19.67 -36.02
C GLN A 76 4.23 -20.98 -36.75
N GLU A 77 2.96 -21.37 -36.74
CA GLU A 77 2.48 -22.60 -37.39
C GLU A 77 2.49 -22.52 -38.93
N ASN A 78 2.42 -21.32 -39.51
CA ASN A 78 2.29 -21.08 -40.96
C ASN A 78 3.46 -20.25 -41.52
N THR A 79 4.70 -20.61 -41.15
CA THR A 79 5.90 -19.90 -41.60
C THR A 79 5.98 -19.89 -43.14
N GLY A 80 6.18 -18.72 -43.74
CA GLY A 80 6.18 -18.53 -45.20
C GLY A 80 4.80 -18.56 -45.87
N LYS A 81 3.72 -18.84 -45.12
CA LYS A 81 2.32 -18.86 -45.61
C LYS A 81 1.43 -17.91 -44.82
N THR A 82 1.92 -16.69 -44.57
CA THR A 82 1.30 -15.69 -43.70
C THR A 82 -0.11 -15.28 -44.11
N LEU A 83 -0.46 -15.42 -45.40
CA LEU A 83 -1.81 -15.15 -45.90
C LEU A 83 -2.89 -16.03 -45.26
N LEU A 84 -2.55 -17.23 -44.76
CA LEU A 84 -3.48 -18.09 -44.01
C LEU A 84 -3.93 -17.45 -42.69
N CYS A 85 -3.15 -16.52 -42.15
CA CYS A 85 -3.45 -15.79 -40.92
C CYS A 85 -4.17 -14.46 -41.16
N SER A 86 -4.51 -14.13 -42.40
CA SER A 86 -5.07 -12.82 -42.81
C SER A 86 -6.34 -12.42 -42.04
N ASN A 87 -7.25 -13.37 -41.80
CA ASN A 87 -8.48 -13.09 -41.05
C ASN A 87 -8.19 -12.71 -39.58
N ILE A 88 -7.29 -13.44 -38.92
CA ILE A 88 -6.89 -13.14 -37.54
C ILE A 88 -6.15 -11.79 -37.50
N ALA A 89 -5.30 -11.52 -38.48
CA ALA A 89 -4.61 -10.24 -38.62
C ALA A 89 -5.57 -9.05 -38.77
N ALA A 90 -6.62 -9.20 -39.60
CA ALA A 90 -7.64 -8.16 -39.76
C ALA A 90 -8.40 -7.88 -38.45
N ARG A 91 -8.78 -8.92 -37.71
CA ARG A 91 -9.46 -8.79 -36.40
C ARG A 91 -8.57 -8.14 -35.35
N TYR A 92 -7.30 -8.56 -35.28
CA TYR A 92 -6.32 -7.95 -34.38
C TYR A 92 -6.17 -6.45 -34.67
N LEU A 93 -6.02 -6.08 -35.95
CA LEU A 93 -5.91 -4.69 -36.37
C LEU A 93 -7.17 -3.87 -36.03
N GLN A 94 -8.36 -4.44 -36.22
CA GLN A 94 -9.62 -3.80 -35.84
C GLN A 94 -9.68 -3.51 -34.33
N CYS A 95 -9.31 -4.49 -33.50
CA CYS A 95 -9.28 -4.34 -32.05
C CYS A 95 -8.30 -3.23 -31.63
N VAL A 96 -7.08 -3.21 -32.19
CA VAL A 96 -6.08 -2.18 -31.91
C VAL A 96 -6.58 -0.79 -32.30
N ASN A 97 -7.20 -0.65 -33.46
CA ASN A 97 -7.73 0.63 -33.94
C ASN A 97 -8.88 1.13 -33.05
N GLN A 98 -9.78 0.23 -32.65
CA GLN A 98 -10.86 0.57 -31.73
C GLN A 98 -10.31 1.01 -30.36
N ALA A 99 -9.30 0.30 -29.83
CA ALA A 99 -8.66 0.67 -28.58
C ALA A 99 -7.99 2.05 -28.66
N LYS A 100 -7.30 2.36 -29.77
CA LYS A 100 -6.72 3.68 -30.04
C LYS A 100 -7.78 4.76 -30.08
N GLN A 101 -8.88 4.55 -30.80
CA GLN A 101 -9.99 5.51 -30.88
C GLN A 101 -10.64 5.74 -29.51
N ASN A 102 -10.86 4.67 -28.73
CA ASN A 102 -11.42 4.78 -27.39
C ASN A 102 -10.50 5.61 -26.47
N LYS A 103 -9.17 5.38 -26.50
CA LYS A 103 -8.21 6.17 -25.74
C LYS A 103 -8.18 7.65 -26.13
N LEU A 104 -8.34 7.98 -27.41
CA LEU A 104 -8.45 9.37 -27.88
C LEU A 104 -9.75 10.04 -27.42
N ARG A 105 -10.85 9.30 -27.32
CA ARG A 105 -12.16 9.82 -26.88
C ARG A 105 -12.24 10.04 -25.38
N THR A 106 -11.58 9.20 -24.59
CA THR A 106 -11.63 9.26 -23.12
C THR A 106 -10.62 10.22 -22.50
N GLY A 107 -10.05 11.13 -23.30
CA GLY A 107 -9.12 12.21 -22.89
C GLY A 107 -8.60 12.08 -21.47
N GLY A 108 -7.56 11.27 -21.30
CA GLY A 108 -6.88 11.13 -20.02
C GLY A 108 -6.27 12.44 -19.55
#